data_AF-A0A7J5AC91-F1
#
_entry.id   AF-A0A7J5AC91-F1
#
_cell.length_a   1.000
_cell.length_b   1.000
_cell.length_c   1.000
_cell.angle_alpha   90.00
_cell.angle_beta   90.00
_cell.angle_gamma   90.00
#
_symmetry.space_group_name_H-M   'P 1'
#
loop_
_entity.id
_entity.type
_entity.pdbx_description
1 polymer ?
#
loop_
_entity_poly.entity_id
_entity_poly.type
_entity_poly.pdbx_seq_one_letter_code
_entity_poly.pdbx_strand_id
1 'polypeptide(L)'
;MKVIHWTPKENINQILEKGILITDTWISCSILTPFKNLNRWWLDFLLNDKEYVGVIFDLEEEDFPLVHSHWCIDTYKEYDDNYEIISQRRYNLKELQIDNPKSVFYNLKELKQDYEKTIIWRIGNTVDNSDYLDKDGIFKSDDKKIIASGLKLIKTNPKKAEKDFFDNPDFMEFVFEDYQVLLFKNIDPNRIEKVIKSNTNYSYHNLMNEIKEHYNSF
;
A
#
# COMPACT_ATOMS: atom_id res chain seq x y z
N MET A 1 -2.31 5.66 -10.99
CA MET A 1 -2.22 5.72 -9.50
C MET A 1 -0.74 5.62 -9.21
N LYS A 2 -0.15 6.64 -8.59
CA LYS A 2 1.30 6.69 -8.45
C LYS A 2 1.79 5.73 -7.36
N VAL A 3 2.82 4.99 -7.69
CA VAL A 3 3.50 4.07 -6.78
C VAL A 3 4.99 4.40 -6.75
N ILE A 4 5.64 3.97 -5.68
CA ILE A 4 7.08 4.06 -5.52
C ILE A 4 7.67 2.67 -5.29
N HIS A 5 8.63 2.31 -6.13
CA HIS A 5 9.47 1.14 -5.94
C HIS A 5 10.82 1.57 -5.39
N TRP A 6 11.32 0.88 -4.38
CA TRP A 6 12.59 1.20 -3.76
C TRP A 6 13.63 0.14 -4.06
N THR A 7 14.81 0.59 -4.48
CA THR A 7 15.87 -0.26 -5.02
C THR A 7 17.24 0.23 -4.59
N PRO A 8 18.25 -0.65 -4.47
CA PRO A 8 19.65 -0.23 -4.31
C PRO A 8 20.07 0.76 -5.42
N LYS A 9 20.85 1.78 -5.07
CA LYS A 9 21.32 2.84 -5.98
C LYS A 9 22.10 2.28 -7.16
N GLU A 10 22.84 1.18 -6.98
CA GLU A 10 23.59 0.52 -8.05
C GLU A 10 22.69 0.04 -9.21
N ASN A 11 21.41 -0.22 -8.96
CA ASN A 11 20.47 -0.67 -9.99
C ASN A 11 19.94 0.47 -10.86
N ILE A 12 20.19 1.74 -10.50
CA ILE A 12 19.52 2.87 -11.16
C ILE A 12 19.82 2.96 -12.65
N ASN A 13 21.06 2.68 -13.06
CA ASN A 13 21.44 2.73 -14.47
C ASN A 13 20.70 1.67 -15.28
N GLN A 14 20.59 0.45 -14.72
CA GLN A 14 19.84 -0.63 -15.36
C GLN A 14 18.36 -0.28 -15.46
N ILE A 15 17.78 0.31 -14.42
CA ILE A 15 16.37 0.68 -14.37
C ILE A 15 16.06 1.79 -15.37
N LEU A 16 16.91 2.81 -15.49
CA LEU A 16 16.71 3.88 -16.46
C LEU A 16 16.92 3.41 -17.91
N GLU A 17 17.73 2.38 -18.15
CA GLU A 17 17.98 1.83 -19.48
C GLU A 17 16.93 0.79 -19.91
N LYS A 18 16.52 -0.08 -18.99
CA LYS A 18 15.74 -1.30 -19.29
C LYS A 18 14.45 -1.42 -18.50
N GLY A 19 14.18 -0.45 -17.62
CA GLY A 19 13.00 -0.47 -16.76
C GLY A 19 13.18 -1.34 -15.52
N ILE A 20 12.11 -1.46 -14.74
CA ILE A 20 12.10 -2.32 -13.56
C ILE A 20 11.82 -3.75 -14.03
N LEU A 21 12.86 -4.58 -14.01
CA LEU A 21 12.77 -5.97 -14.42
C LEU A 21 12.43 -6.85 -13.21
N ILE A 22 11.42 -7.69 -13.35
CA ILE A 22 11.12 -8.73 -12.38
C ILE A 22 12.10 -9.87 -12.61
N THR A 23 13.18 -9.86 -11.85
CA THR A 23 14.21 -10.91 -11.88
C THR A 23 13.82 -12.12 -11.03
N ASP A 24 12.90 -11.93 -10.08
CA ASP A 24 12.36 -12.98 -9.20
C ASP A 24 10.85 -13.16 -9.44
N THR A 25 10.04 -13.20 -8.37
CA THR A 25 8.62 -13.52 -8.42
C THR A 25 7.73 -12.28 -8.59
N TRP A 26 8.10 -11.18 -7.93
CA TRP A 26 7.36 -9.92 -7.94
C TRP A 26 8.29 -8.78 -7.48
N ILE A 27 7.87 -7.54 -7.72
CA ILE A 27 8.44 -6.36 -7.07
C ILE A 27 7.42 -5.77 -6.11
N SER A 28 7.88 -5.31 -4.96
CA SER A 28 7.05 -4.59 -3.99
C SER A 28 7.13 -3.08 -4.25
N CYS A 29 5.96 -2.45 -4.19
CA CYS A 29 5.75 -1.03 -4.36
C CYS A 29 4.86 -0.51 -3.23
N SER A 30 5.06 0.75 -2.86
CA SER A 30 4.15 1.48 -1.96
C SER A 30 3.32 2.46 -2.77
N ILE A 31 2.05 2.64 -2.40
CA ILE A 31 1.21 3.67 -3.03
C ILE A 31 1.64 5.04 -2.51
N LEU A 32 1.88 5.98 -3.41
CA LEU A 32 2.17 7.35 -3.03
C LEU A 32 0.86 8.02 -2.63
N THR A 33 0.76 8.31 -1.33
CA THR A 33 -0.39 9.01 -0.76
C THR A 33 0.01 10.42 -0.35
N PRO A 34 -0.96 11.34 -0.20
CA PRO A 34 -0.68 12.67 0.35
C PRO A 34 -0.35 12.65 1.86
N PHE A 35 -0.23 11.48 2.49
CA PHE A 35 -0.01 11.34 3.93
C PHE A 35 1.45 10.96 4.22
N LYS A 36 2.15 11.86 4.92
CA LYS A 36 3.57 11.73 5.29
C LYS A 36 3.95 10.38 5.83
N ASN A 37 3.07 9.87 6.68
CA ASN A 37 3.28 8.70 7.49
C ASN A 37 3.06 7.38 6.73
N LEU A 38 2.23 7.40 5.69
CA LEU A 38 2.07 6.26 4.78
C LEU A 38 3.21 6.09 3.80
N ASN A 39 3.96 7.17 3.56
CA ASN A 39 5.17 7.10 2.76
C ASN A 39 6.40 6.73 3.61
N ARG A 40 6.23 6.36 4.90
CA ARG A 40 7.25 6.67 5.93
C ARG A 40 8.15 5.54 6.39
N TRP A 41 7.82 4.24 6.36
CA TRP A 41 8.38 3.41 7.45
C TRP A 41 8.98 2.01 7.23
N TRP A 42 9.21 1.52 6.01
CA TRP A 42 10.25 0.48 5.83
C TRP A 42 11.67 1.10 5.68
N LEU A 43 11.75 2.43 5.72
CA LEU A 43 12.96 3.27 5.67
C LEU A 43 13.93 3.06 6.86
N ASP A 44 13.46 2.54 8.00
CA ASP A 44 14.31 2.17 9.15
C ASP A 44 14.76 0.69 9.11
N PHE A 45 14.23 -0.13 8.20
CA PHE A 45 14.48 -1.59 8.21
C PHE A 45 15.79 -2.02 7.52
N LEU A 46 16.47 -1.18 6.75
CA LEU A 46 17.82 -1.49 6.27
C LEU A 46 18.73 -0.28 6.43
N LEU A 47 18.95 0.13 7.69
CA LEU A 47 20.07 0.93 8.21
C LEU A 47 21.46 0.28 7.92
N ASN A 48 21.61 -0.34 6.75
CA ASN A 48 22.80 -0.93 6.15
C ASN A 48 23.49 0.11 5.26
N ASP A 49 24.80 -0.05 5.07
CA ASP A 49 25.73 0.79 4.27
C ASP A 49 25.38 0.97 2.77
N LYS A 50 24.17 0.61 2.32
CA LYS A 50 23.74 0.68 0.93
C LYS A 50 22.78 1.85 0.72
N GLU A 51 23.17 2.77 -0.15
CA GLU A 51 22.33 3.87 -0.60
C GLU A 51 21.16 3.32 -1.45
N TYR A 52 19.90 3.49 -1.02
CA TYR A 52 18.71 3.16 -1.81
C TYR A 52 18.15 4.38 -2.54
N VAL A 53 17.46 4.16 -3.66
CA VAL A 53 16.73 5.19 -4.42
C VAL A 53 15.29 4.75 -4.64
N GLY A 54 14.38 5.73 -4.69
CA GLY A 54 12.97 5.51 -4.99
C GLY A 54 12.68 5.80 -6.46
N VAL A 55 11.89 4.95 -7.11
CA VAL A 55 11.49 5.09 -8.51
C VAL A 55 9.98 5.24 -8.55
N ILE A 56 9.51 6.39 -9.04
CA ILE A 56 8.08 6.73 -9.14
C ILE A 56 7.60 6.48 -10.56
N PHE A 57 6.44 5.83 -10.66
CA PHE A 57 5.71 5.61 -11.90
C PHE A 57 4.21 5.50 -11.62
N ASP A 58 3.39 5.65 -12.65
CA ASP A 58 1.95 5.44 -12.58
C ASP A 58 1.59 3.99 -12.87
N LEU A 59 0.72 3.40 -12.05
CA LEU A 59 0.06 2.13 -12.39
C LEU A 59 -0.85 2.31 -13.61
N GLU A 60 -0.69 1.40 -14.56
CA GLU A 60 -1.48 1.28 -15.79
C GLU A 60 -2.24 -0.05 -15.81
N GLU A 61 -3.26 -0.14 -16.66
CA GLU A 61 -4.06 -1.37 -16.79
C GLU A 61 -3.22 -2.58 -17.22
N GLU A 62 -2.12 -2.34 -17.93
CA GLU A 62 -1.19 -3.41 -18.32
C GLU A 62 -0.44 -4.03 -17.15
N ASP A 63 -0.33 -3.37 -15.99
CA ASP A 63 0.38 -3.90 -14.82
C ASP A 63 -0.40 -5.01 -14.11
N PHE A 64 -1.71 -5.06 -14.33
CA PHE A 64 -2.59 -6.01 -13.68
C PHE A 64 -2.46 -7.43 -14.28
N PRO A 65 -2.67 -8.49 -13.49
CA PRO A 65 -3.10 -8.45 -12.09
C PRO A 65 -1.98 -8.09 -11.13
N LEU A 66 -2.34 -7.35 -10.08
CA LEU A 66 -1.47 -7.02 -8.96
C LEU A 66 -2.04 -7.61 -7.67
N VAL A 67 -1.20 -7.69 -6.66
CA VAL A 67 -1.63 -8.07 -5.32
C VAL A 67 -1.55 -6.88 -4.39
N HIS A 68 -2.63 -6.64 -3.64
CA HIS A 68 -2.68 -5.63 -2.60
C HIS A 68 -3.21 -6.23 -1.32
N SER A 69 -2.38 -6.22 -0.27
CA SER A 69 -2.71 -6.84 1.01
C SER A 69 -1.69 -6.46 2.08
N HIS A 70 -1.98 -6.85 3.31
CA HIS A 70 -0.99 -6.95 4.40
C HIS A 70 0.25 -7.75 3.96
N TRP A 71 1.42 -7.37 4.47
CA TRP A 71 2.72 -7.99 4.16
C TRP A 71 2.77 -9.50 4.40
N CYS A 72 1.97 -10.00 5.34
CA CYS A 72 1.64 -11.42 5.48
C CYS A 72 0.44 -11.77 4.60
N ILE A 73 0.68 -12.33 3.42
CA ILE A 73 -0.41 -12.90 2.62
C ILE A 73 -0.61 -14.35 3.06
N ASP A 74 -1.71 -14.60 3.77
CA ASP A 74 -2.07 -15.90 4.35
C ASP A 74 -2.23 -16.99 3.28
N THR A 75 -1.21 -17.82 3.06
CA THR A 75 -1.40 -19.00 2.20
C THR A 75 -2.05 -20.15 2.95
N TYR A 76 -2.57 -21.17 2.25
CA TYR A 76 -3.17 -22.37 2.90
C TYR A 76 -2.18 -23.18 3.75
N LYS A 77 -0.89 -22.83 3.72
CA LYS A 77 0.11 -23.43 4.61
C LYS A 77 -0.05 -22.81 6.00
N GLU A 78 0.10 -23.64 7.03
CA GLU A 78 -0.03 -23.24 8.45
C GLU A 78 0.51 -21.82 8.69
N TYR A 79 -0.29 -21.04 9.43
CA TYR A 79 0.09 -19.73 9.94
C TYR A 79 1.41 -19.91 10.68
N ASP A 80 2.47 -19.32 10.15
CA ASP A 80 3.82 -19.50 10.63
C ASP A 80 4.41 -18.12 10.85
N ASP A 81 4.32 -17.66 12.10
CA ASP A 81 4.82 -16.36 12.53
C ASP A 81 6.36 -16.29 12.54
N ASN A 82 7.05 -17.36 12.11
CA ASN A 82 8.49 -17.34 11.99
C ASN A 82 8.93 -16.46 10.80
N TYR A 83 9.54 -15.33 11.14
CA TYR A 83 10.10 -14.37 10.19
C TYR A 83 11.06 -15.00 9.16
N GLU A 84 11.89 -15.98 9.54
CA GLU A 84 12.80 -16.65 8.59
C GLU A 84 12.05 -17.48 7.55
N ILE A 85 10.92 -18.07 7.95
CA ILE A 85 10.08 -18.87 7.06
C ILE A 85 9.24 -17.96 6.17
N ILE A 86 8.63 -16.90 6.73
CA ILE A 86 7.88 -15.89 5.96
C ILE A 86 8.81 -15.22 4.93
N SER A 87 10.01 -14.80 5.34
CA SER A 87 10.96 -14.10 4.46
C SER A 87 11.48 -14.97 3.31
N GLN A 88 11.47 -16.29 3.46
CA GLN A 88 11.81 -17.25 2.40
C GLN A 88 10.62 -17.60 1.49
N ARG A 89 9.38 -17.42 1.97
CA ARG A 89 8.16 -17.69 1.19
C ARG A 89 7.87 -16.53 0.23
N ARG A 90 8.48 -16.55 -0.96
CA ARG A 90 8.07 -15.71 -2.08
C ARG A 90 7.00 -16.41 -2.91
N TYR A 91 5.74 -16.06 -2.67
CA TYR A 91 4.61 -16.61 -3.42
C TYR A 91 4.55 -16.07 -4.84
N ASN A 92 4.23 -16.93 -5.80
CA ASN A 92 3.92 -16.50 -7.16
C ASN A 92 2.44 -16.13 -7.30
N LEU A 93 2.11 -15.41 -8.37
CA LEU A 93 0.74 -14.95 -8.62
C LEU A 93 -0.28 -16.10 -8.61
N LYS A 94 0.07 -17.26 -9.17
CA LYS A 94 -0.83 -18.42 -9.25
C LYS A 94 -1.15 -18.97 -7.87
N GLU A 95 -0.18 -19.04 -6.97
CA GLU A 95 -0.40 -19.44 -5.58
C GLU A 95 -1.30 -18.45 -4.85
N LEU A 96 -1.04 -17.14 -5.01
CA LEU A 96 -1.84 -16.10 -4.38
C LEU A 96 -3.28 -16.06 -4.89
N GLN A 97 -3.50 -16.35 -6.18
CA GLN A 97 -4.85 -16.49 -6.75
C GLN A 97 -5.64 -17.66 -6.15
N ILE A 98 -4.96 -18.74 -5.75
CA ILE A 98 -5.62 -19.90 -5.13
C ILE A 98 -5.90 -19.60 -3.66
N ASP A 99 -4.91 -19.03 -2.97
CA ASP A 99 -4.90 -18.96 -1.52
C ASP A 99 -5.52 -17.67 -0.97
N ASN A 100 -5.32 -16.55 -1.64
CA ASN A 100 -5.89 -15.25 -1.30
C ASN A 100 -6.44 -14.50 -2.53
N PRO A 101 -7.46 -15.05 -3.22
CA PRO A 101 -8.04 -14.43 -4.41
C PRO A 101 -8.58 -13.01 -4.14
N LYS A 102 -9.01 -12.72 -2.90
CA LYS A 102 -9.50 -11.40 -2.47
C LYS A 102 -8.44 -10.30 -2.50
N SER A 103 -7.17 -10.68 -2.43
CA SER A 103 -6.03 -9.75 -2.46
C SER A 103 -5.49 -9.55 -3.87
N VAL A 104 -6.04 -10.23 -4.88
CA VAL A 104 -5.64 -10.11 -6.29
C VAL A 104 -6.62 -9.20 -7.01
N PHE A 105 -6.10 -8.14 -7.63
CA PHE A 105 -6.88 -7.14 -8.34
C PHE A 105 -6.56 -7.21 -9.83
N TYR A 106 -7.57 -6.99 -10.68
CA TYR A 106 -7.42 -7.12 -12.14
C TYR A 106 -7.50 -5.79 -12.89
N ASN A 107 -7.85 -4.71 -12.19
CA ASN A 107 -7.90 -3.37 -12.76
C ASN A 107 -7.87 -2.31 -11.65
N LEU A 108 -7.62 -1.06 -12.03
CA LEU A 108 -7.51 0.05 -11.09
C LEU A 108 -8.83 0.34 -10.37
N LYS A 109 -9.98 0.05 -11.01
CA LYS A 109 -11.29 0.27 -10.43
C LYS A 109 -11.54 -0.64 -9.23
N GLU A 110 -11.24 -1.92 -9.34
CA GLU A 110 -11.36 -2.89 -8.23
C GLU A 110 -10.47 -2.49 -7.06
N LEU A 111 -9.21 -2.13 -7.34
CA LEU A 111 -8.26 -1.69 -6.32
C LEU A 111 -8.78 -0.44 -5.58
N LYS A 112 -9.25 0.58 -6.31
CA LYS A 112 -9.82 1.80 -5.70
C LYS A 112 -11.03 1.51 -4.82
N GLN A 113 -11.91 0.60 -5.24
CA GLN A 113 -13.08 0.21 -4.45
C GLN A 113 -12.68 -0.50 -3.15
N ASP A 114 -11.61 -1.29 -3.18
CA ASP A 114 -11.08 -1.93 -1.98
C ASP A 114 -10.49 -0.90 -1.00
N TYR A 115 -9.69 0.02 -1.51
CA TYR A 115 -9.18 1.17 -0.74
C TYR A 115 -10.29 1.95 -0.04
N GLU A 116 -11.35 2.32 -0.77
CA GLU A 116 -12.50 3.03 -0.22
C GLU A 116 -13.17 2.23 0.90
N LYS A 117 -13.39 0.93 0.69
CA LYS A 117 -13.99 0.05 1.70
C LYS A 117 -13.11 -0.07 2.93
N THR A 118 -11.79 -0.22 2.77
CA THR A 118 -10.84 -0.34 3.87
C THR A 118 -10.80 0.92 4.73
N ILE A 119 -10.77 2.10 4.10
CA ILE A 119 -10.84 3.40 4.82
C ILE A 119 -12.19 3.50 5.57
N ILE A 120 -13.30 3.23 4.90
CA ILE A 120 -14.64 3.30 5.52
C ILE A 120 -14.76 2.33 6.70
N TRP A 121 -14.25 1.10 6.54
CA TRP A 121 -14.25 0.10 7.60
C TRP A 121 -13.40 0.55 8.78
N ARG A 122 -12.19 1.09 8.56
CA ARG A 122 -11.32 1.60 9.62
C ARG A 122 -11.94 2.76 10.36
N ILE A 123 -12.56 3.72 9.66
CA ILE A 123 -13.32 4.81 10.29
C ILE A 123 -14.44 4.21 11.14
N GLY A 124 -15.19 3.28 10.57
CA GLY A 124 -16.24 2.52 11.24
C GLY A 124 -15.78 1.88 12.53
N ASN A 125 -14.64 1.21 12.50
CA ASN A 125 -14.05 0.51 13.64
C ASN A 125 -13.60 1.51 14.71
N THR A 126 -13.02 2.65 14.32
CA THR A 126 -12.63 3.69 15.28
C THR A 126 -13.83 4.36 15.96
N VAL A 127 -14.97 4.47 15.28
CA VAL A 127 -16.17 5.16 15.83
C VAL A 127 -17.14 4.22 16.53
N ASP A 128 -17.12 2.94 16.17
CA ASP A 128 -17.97 1.90 16.73
C ASP A 128 -17.09 1.08 17.68
N ASN A 129 -17.38 1.10 18.99
CA ASN A 129 -16.79 0.17 19.96
C ASN A 129 -17.36 -1.25 19.76
N SER A 130 -17.51 -1.71 18.50
CA SER A 130 -18.10 -2.98 18.10
C SER A 130 -17.17 -4.17 18.24
N ASP A 131 -16.00 -3.97 18.81
CA ASP A 131 -15.21 -5.08 19.33
C ASP A 131 -15.98 -5.68 20.51
N TYR A 132 -16.67 -6.80 20.26
CA TYR A 132 -17.27 -7.60 21.32
C TYR A 132 -16.60 -8.96 21.38
N LEU A 133 -16.33 -9.40 22.60
CA LEU A 133 -16.00 -10.79 22.88
C LEU A 133 -17.27 -11.60 22.67
N ASP A 134 -17.22 -12.60 21.80
CA ASP A 134 -18.28 -13.58 21.75
C ASP A 134 -18.24 -14.48 23.00
N LYS A 135 -19.21 -15.40 23.10
CA LYS A 135 -19.34 -16.33 24.23
C LYS A 135 -18.11 -17.21 24.48
N ASP A 136 -17.22 -17.33 23.49
CA ASP A 136 -16.01 -18.14 23.53
C ASP A 136 -14.76 -17.26 23.79
N GLY A 137 -14.94 -15.95 24.04
CA GLY A 137 -13.86 -15.00 24.28
C GLY A 137 -13.13 -14.59 22.99
N ILE A 138 -13.74 -14.82 21.82
CA ILE A 138 -13.17 -14.47 20.52
C ILE A 138 -13.71 -13.11 20.13
N PHE A 139 -12.83 -12.17 19.78
CA PHE A 139 -13.24 -10.90 19.19
C PHE A 139 -13.93 -11.17 17.85
N LYS A 140 -15.19 -10.75 17.75
CA LYS A 140 -15.94 -10.76 16.49
C LYS A 140 -16.26 -9.35 16.06
N SER A 141 -15.92 -9.02 14.82
CA SER A 141 -16.39 -7.82 14.15
C SER A 141 -17.68 -8.14 13.37
N ASP A 142 -18.68 -7.27 13.45
CA ASP A 142 -19.75 -7.24 12.45
C ASP A 142 -19.35 -6.20 11.40
N ASP A 143 -18.65 -6.66 10.36
CA ASP A 143 -18.12 -5.78 9.31
C ASP A 143 -19.20 -4.93 8.65
N LYS A 144 -20.43 -5.45 8.53
CA LYS A 144 -21.56 -4.67 7.96
C LYS A 144 -21.93 -3.52 8.88
N LYS A 145 -21.99 -3.76 10.19
CA LYS A 145 -22.26 -2.73 11.19
C LYS A 145 -21.14 -1.69 11.23
N ILE A 146 -19.89 -2.14 11.25
CA ILE A 146 -18.69 -1.28 11.22
C ILE A 146 -18.74 -0.35 10.00
N ILE A 147 -18.92 -0.91 8.79
CA ILE A 147 -19.02 -0.13 7.56
C ILE A 147 -20.19 0.87 7.63
N ALA A 148 -21.34 0.44 8.16
CA ALA A 148 -22.49 1.33 8.34
C ALA A 148 -22.20 2.49 9.29
N SER A 149 -21.47 2.25 10.38
CA SER A 149 -21.03 3.27 11.34
C SER A 149 -20.08 4.29 10.70
N GLY A 150 -19.11 3.81 9.90
CA GLY A 150 -18.20 4.69 9.14
C GLY A 150 -18.94 5.56 8.13
N LEU A 151 -19.81 4.95 7.31
CA LEU A 151 -20.66 5.67 6.36
C LEU A 151 -21.59 6.67 7.04
N LYS A 152 -22.12 6.35 8.23
CA LYS A 152 -22.98 7.25 9.01
C LYS A 152 -22.20 8.49 9.43
N LEU A 153 -20.96 8.36 9.93
CA LEU A 153 -20.15 9.52 10.30
C LEU A 153 -19.88 10.41 9.07
N ILE A 154 -19.42 9.82 7.97
CA ILE A 154 -19.10 10.54 6.73
C ILE A 154 -20.31 11.35 6.24
N LYS A 155 -21.51 10.75 6.27
CA LYS A 155 -22.74 11.40 5.81
C LYS A 155 -23.28 12.46 6.79
N THR A 156 -23.24 12.18 8.09
CA THR A 156 -23.89 13.06 9.08
C THR A 156 -22.99 14.18 9.58
N ASN A 157 -21.67 14.01 9.52
CA ASN A 157 -20.70 15.01 9.92
C ASN A 157 -19.43 14.99 9.05
N PRO A 158 -19.54 15.40 7.77
CA PRO A 158 -18.44 15.30 6.81
C PRO A 158 -17.19 16.10 7.23
N LYS A 159 -17.35 17.28 7.84
CA LYS A 159 -16.21 18.10 8.32
C LYS A 159 -15.41 17.40 9.41
N LYS A 160 -16.10 16.67 10.30
CA LYS A 160 -15.43 15.85 11.32
C LYS A 160 -14.74 14.65 10.67
N ALA A 161 -15.40 13.98 9.72
CA ALA A 161 -14.80 12.86 8.99
C ALA A 161 -13.51 13.28 8.26
N GLU A 162 -13.54 14.44 7.60
CA GLU A 162 -12.38 15.04 6.95
C GLU A 162 -11.26 15.32 7.94
N LYS A 163 -11.51 16.13 8.96
CA LYS A 163 -10.49 16.52 9.94
C LYS A 163 -9.90 15.34 10.72
N ASP A 164 -10.75 14.46 11.23
CA ASP A 164 -10.32 13.43 12.20
C ASP A 164 -9.73 12.20 11.51
N PHE A 165 -10.06 11.97 10.22
CA PHE A 165 -9.67 10.76 9.50
C PHE A 165 -9.02 11.04 8.15
N PHE A 166 -9.69 11.77 7.24
CA PHE A 166 -9.15 11.95 5.89
C PHE A 166 -7.92 12.83 5.85
N ASP A 167 -7.85 13.91 6.63
CA ASP A 167 -6.69 14.79 6.73
C ASP A 167 -5.73 14.39 7.85
N ASN A 168 -6.06 13.33 8.60
CA ASN A 168 -5.27 12.86 9.72
C ASN A 168 -4.18 11.90 9.24
N PRO A 169 -2.90 12.31 9.24
CA PRO A 169 -1.82 11.47 8.74
C PRO A 169 -1.57 10.23 9.59
N ASP A 170 -1.79 10.30 10.91
CA ASP A 170 -1.58 9.18 11.83
C ASP A 170 -2.68 8.13 11.65
N PHE A 171 -3.92 8.57 11.39
CA PHE A 171 -4.99 7.65 11.04
C PHE A 171 -4.72 6.97 9.71
N MET A 172 -4.32 7.75 8.69
CA MET A 172 -4.01 7.20 7.39
C MET A 172 -2.86 6.20 7.45
N GLU A 173 -1.81 6.49 8.24
CA GLU A 173 -0.74 5.53 8.57
C GLU A 173 -1.32 4.21 9.05
N PHE A 174 -2.12 4.26 10.12
CA PHE A 174 -2.77 3.09 10.69
C PHE A 174 -3.65 2.30 9.68
N VAL A 175 -4.28 2.98 8.70
CA VAL A 175 -5.11 2.29 7.69
C VAL A 175 -4.26 1.39 6.79
N PHE A 176 -3.11 1.87 6.32
CA PHE A 176 -2.30 1.18 5.30
C PHE A 176 -0.87 0.82 5.73
N GLU A 177 -0.56 0.87 7.02
CA GLU A 177 0.77 0.58 7.60
C GLU A 177 1.39 -0.71 7.05
N ASP A 178 0.57 -1.75 6.93
CA ASP A 178 0.99 -3.07 6.51
C ASP A 178 0.75 -3.37 5.02
N TYR A 179 0.12 -2.45 4.29
CA TYR A 179 -0.31 -2.73 2.92
C TYR A 179 0.79 -2.47 1.90
N GLN A 180 1.01 -3.45 1.03
CA GLN A 180 1.91 -3.34 -0.12
C GLN A 180 1.18 -3.57 -1.43
N VAL A 181 1.78 -3.11 -2.53
CA VAL A 181 1.39 -3.49 -3.90
C VAL A 181 2.48 -4.37 -4.47
N LEU A 182 2.15 -5.60 -4.84
CA LEU A 182 3.05 -6.51 -5.53
C LEU A 182 2.71 -6.54 -7.02
N LEU A 183 3.71 -6.23 -7.83
CA LEU A 183 3.61 -6.27 -9.30
C LEU A 183 4.32 -7.51 -9.83
N PHE A 184 3.69 -8.13 -10.84
CA PHE A 184 4.14 -9.37 -11.49
C PHE A 184 4.52 -9.16 -12.96
N LYS A 185 4.61 -7.91 -13.41
CA LYS A 185 5.07 -7.52 -14.74
C LYS A 185 6.19 -6.48 -14.68
N ASN A 186 7.05 -6.51 -15.70
CA ASN A 186 8.11 -5.51 -15.85
C ASN A 186 7.51 -4.13 -16.11
N ILE A 187 8.22 -3.09 -15.67
CA ILE A 187 7.85 -1.69 -15.92
C ILE A 187 8.81 -1.12 -16.95
N ASP A 188 8.30 -0.59 -18.07
CA ASP A 188 9.11 0.02 -19.12
C ASP A 188 9.86 1.26 -18.60
N PRO A 189 11.12 1.49 -19.01
CA PRO A 189 11.87 2.68 -18.61
C PRO A 189 11.17 4.00 -18.95
N ASN A 190 10.35 4.05 -20.01
CA ASN A 190 9.62 5.26 -20.41
C ASN A 190 8.49 5.64 -19.43
N ARG A 191 8.08 4.73 -18.54
CA ARG A 191 7.06 4.95 -17.51
C ARG A 191 7.63 5.52 -16.21
N ILE A 192 8.96 5.58 -16.11
CA ILE A 192 9.63 6.17 -14.95
C ILE A 192 9.49 7.69 -15.01
N GLU A 193 8.72 8.23 -14.09
CA GLU A 193 8.52 9.68 -14.00
C GLU A 193 9.63 10.36 -13.21
N LYS A 194 10.10 9.71 -12.14
CA LYS A 194 11.03 10.33 -11.20
C LYS A 194 11.87 9.33 -10.42
N VAL A 195 13.07 9.76 -10.08
CA VAL A 195 13.99 9.06 -9.18
C VAL A 195 14.25 9.93 -7.94
N ILE A 196 13.89 9.44 -6.76
CA ILE A 196 14.24 10.03 -5.46
C ILE A 196 15.62 9.50 -5.06
N LYS A 197 16.60 10.41 -4.92
CA LYS A 197 17.98 10.07 -4.57
C LYS A 197 18.18 9.94 -3.05
N SER A 198 19.13 9.09 -2.66
CA SER A 198 19.45 8.68 -1.27
C SER A 198 19.80 9.80 -0.29
N ASN A 199 20.14 11.02 -0.74
CA ASN A 199 20.74 12.05 0.12
C ASN A 199 20.40 13.50 -0.27
N THR A 200 19.34 13.71 -1.03
CA THR A 200 18.82 15.07 -1.21
C THR A 200 17.90 15.39 -0.05
N ASN A 201 18.00 16.61 0.50
CA ASN A 201 16.96 17.27 1.30
C ASN A 201 15.68 17.45 0.45
N TYR A 202 15.16 16.33 -0.05
CA TYR A 202 13.93 16.21 -0.78
C TYR A 202 12.85 16.24 0.29
N SER A 203 12.57 17.46 0.74
CA SER A 203 11.67 17.66 1.86
C SER A 203 10.31 17.08 1.50
N TYR A 204 9.64 16.47 2.48
CA TYR A 204 8.25 16.04 2.32
C TYR A 204 7.37 17.14 1.71
N HIS A 205 7.66 18.41 2.02
CA HIS A 205 6.98 19.55 1.42
C HIS A 205 7.14 19.62 -0.11
N ASN A 206 8.32 19.28 -0.65
CA ASN A 206 8.56 19.22 -2.09
C ASN A 206 7.81 18.03 -2.73
N LEU A 207 7.88 16.83 -2.15
CA LEU A 207 7.11 15.67 -2.61
C LEU A 207 5.60 15.98 -2.61
N MET A 208 5.10 16.61 -1.55
CA MET A 208 3.70 16.95 -1.39
C MET A 208 3.24 18.07 -2.30
N ASN A 209 4.05 19.10 -2.51
CA ASN A 209 3.73 20.16 -3.46
C ASN A 209 3.69 19.59 -4.88
N GLU A 210 4.59 18.69 -5.23
CA GLU A 210 4.56 18.03 -6.54
C GLU A 210 3.34 17.10 -6.70
N ILE A 211 3.00 16.30 -5.69
CA ILE A 211 1.76 15.51 -5.68
C ILE A 211 0.56 16.47 -5.86
N LYS A 212 0.48 17.56 -5.08
CA LYS A 212 -0.62 18.52 -5.13
C LYS A 212 -0.72 19.29 -6.45
N GLU A 213 0.40 19.79 -6.98
CA GLU A 213 0.45 20.51 -8.27
C GLU A 213 -0.01 19.61 -9.40
N HIS A 214 0.38 18.34 -9.39
CA HIS A 214 -0.02 17.39 -10.43
C HIS A 214 -1.50 16.96 -10.31
N TYR A 215 -2.03 16.75 -9.10
CA TYR A 215 -3.45 16.46 -8.90
C TYR A 215 -4.37 17.66 -9.22
N ASN A 216 -3.87 18.89 -9.10
CA ASN A 216 -4.59 20.12 -9.44
C ASN A 216 -4.41 20.55 -10.92
N SER A 217 -3.64 19.80 -11.71
CA SER A 217 -3.39 20.08 -13.14
C SER A 217 -4.43 19.45 -14.08
N PHE A 218 -5.54 18.93 -13.55
CA PHE A 218 -6.67 18.37 -14.30
C PHE A 218 -7.99 19.04 -13.89
#